data_AF-A0A7C5VZB0-F1
#
_entry.id   AF-A0A7C5VZB0-F1
#
_cell.length_a   1.000
_cell.length_b   1.000
_cell.length_c   1.000
_cell.angle_alpha   90.00
_cell.angle_beta   90.00
_cell.angle_gamma   90.00
#
_symmetry.space_group_name_H-M   'P 1'
#
loop_
_entity.id
_entity.type
_entity.pdbx_description
1 polymer ?
#
loop_
_entity_poly.entity_id
_entity_poly.type
_entity_poly.pdbx_seq_one_letter_code
_entity_poly.pdbx_strand_id
1 'polypeptide(L)' 'MEIRVNGNDVERALKILKRELQKDGLFKEIKTRSFYEKPSEKDRRKQREASKKRKKSLRFKKVMREDRK' A
#
# COMPACT_ATOMS: atom_id res chain seq x y z
N MET A 1 2.62 -2.37 15.92
CA MET A 1 3.83 -1.91 15.21
C MET A 1 4.68 -1.16 16.22
N GLU A 2 5.89 -1.63 16.49
CA GLU A 2 6.82 -1.00 17.44
C GLU A 2 8.14 -0.75 16.71
N ILE A 3 8.76 0.41 16.91
CA ILE A 3 10.04 0.77 16.32
C ILE A 3 11.00 1.17 17.43
N ARG A 4 12.10 0.42 17.53
CA ARG A 4 13.17 0.69 18.47
C ARG A 4 14.10 1.74 17.89
N VAL A 5 14.39 2.77 18.68
CA VAL A 5 15.32 3.84 18.31
C VAL A 5 16.70 3.43 18.80
N ASN A 6 17.64 3.24 17.87
CA ASN A 6 19.02 2.93 18.20
C ASN A 6 19.86 4.20 18.00
N GLY A 7 20.71 4.55 18.97
CA GLY A 7 21.70 5.63 18.83
C GLY A 7 21.13 7.06 18.82
N ASN A 8 19.98 7.29 19.45
CA ASN A 8 19.29 8.60 19.50
C ASN A 8 18.86 9.17 18.13
N ASP A 9 18.86 8.36 17.07
CA ASP A 9 18.43 8.74 15.71
C ASP A 9 16.89 8.73 15.59
N VAL A 10 16.22 9.64 16.28
CA VAL A 10 14.74 9.75 16.34
C VAL A 10 14.14 10.03 14.96
N GLU A 11 14.78 10.89 14.17
CA GLU A 11 14.27 11.27 12.84
C GLU A 11 14.23 10.07 11.88
N ARG A 12 15.26 9.21 11.95
CA ARG A 12 15.30 7.97 11.17
C ARG A 12 14.19 7.01 11.59
N ALA A 13 13.97 6.85 12.90
CA ALA A 13 12.90 6.02 13.43
C ALA A 13 11.51 6.50 12.98
N LEU A 14 11.26 7.82 12.98
CA LEU A 14 10.01 8.40 12.47
C LEU A 14 9.82 8.14 10.97
N LYS A 15 10.89 8.22 10.18
CA LYS A 15 10.84 7.93 8.75
C LYS A 15 10.53 6.47 8.47
N ILE A 16 11.10 5.55 9.25
CA ILE A 16 10.81 4.11 9.17
C ILE A 16 9.35 3.87 9.56
N LEU A 17 8.88 4.47 10.66
CA LEU A 17 7.49 4.36 11.11
C LEU A 17 6.51 4.78 10.02
N LYS A 18 6.75 5.95 9.43
CA LYS A 18 5.90 6.46 8.35
C LYS A 18 5.87 5.51 7.15
N ARG A 19 7.00 4.92 6.77
CA ARG A 19 7.07 3.95 5.66
C ARG A 19 6.34 2.66 5.98
N GLU A 20 6.51 2.13 7.19
CA GLU A 20 5.86 0.91 7.62
C GLU A 20 4.32 1.12 7.69
N LEU A 21 3.85 2.25 8.24
CA LEU A 21 2.43 2.61 8.26
C LEU A 21 1.82 2.76 6.85
N GLN A 22 2.60 3.28 5.91
CA GLN A 22 2.19 3.38 4.50
C GLN A 22 2.14 2.00 3.82
N LYS A 23 3.07 1.10 4.15
CA LYS A 23 3.14 -0.26 3.63
C LYS A 23 1.98 -1.12 4.12
N ASP A 24 1.64 -0.99 5.40
CA ASP A 24 0.49 -1.66 6.01
C ASP A 24 -0.85 -1.13 5.46
N GLY A 25 -0.83 0.06 4.85
CA GLY A 25 -2.02 0.65 4.24
C GLY A 25 -3.04 1.14 5.26
N LEU A 26 -2.64 1.33 6.52
CA LEU A 26 -3.50 1.68 7.64
C LEU A 26 -4.33 2.95 7.35
N PHE A 27 -3.70 3.98 6.78
CA PHE A 27 -4.41 5.22 6.40
C PHE A 27 -5.51 4.98 5.35
N LYS A 28 -5.28 4.06 4.42
CA LYS A 28 -6.29 3.70 3.41
C LYS A 28 -7.45 2.98 4.08
N GLU A 29 -7.16 2.09 5.02
CA GLU A 29 -8.16 1.35 5.76
C GLU A 29 -9.03 2.25 6.64
N ILE A 30 -8.41 3.16 7.40
CA ILE A 30 -9.10 4.18 8.20
C ILE A 30 -10.06 4.98 7.31
N LYS A 31 -9.59 5.46 6.15
CA LYS A 31 -10.43 6.20 5.21
C LYS A 31 -11.60 5.35 4.70
N THR A 32 -11.38 4.10 4.34
CA THR A 32 -12.47 3.21 3.87
C THR A 32 -13.47 2.84 4.94
N ARG A 33 -13.07 2.84 6.22
CA ARG A 33 -13.94 2.49 7.36
C ARG A 33 -14.60 3.70 8.01
N SER A 34 -14.24 4.92 7.61
CA SER A 34 -14.79 6.16 8.18
C SER A 34 -16.30 6.32 7.98
N PHE A 35 -16.85 5.71 6.93
CA PHE A 35 -18.29 5.74 6.64
C PHE A 35 -18.77 4.36 6.20
N TYR A 36 -20.07 4.11 6.36
CA TYR A 36 -20.69 2.89 5.86
C TYR A 36 -20.59 2.82 4.32
N GLU A 37 -20.02 1.73 3.82
CA GLU A 37 -19.96 1.39 2.40
C GLU A 37 -21.00 0.31 2.10
N LYS A 38 -21.96 0.60 1.21
CA LYS A 38 -22.93 -0.39 0.74
C LYS A 38 -22.20 -1.63 0.17
N PRO A 39 -22.74 -2.84 0.32
CA PRO A 39 -22.08 -4.06 -0.15
C PRO A 39 -21.75 -4.03 -1.66
N SER A 40 -22.68 -3.55 -2.49
CA SER A 40 -22.45 -3.38 -3.94
C SER A 40 -21.28 -2.43 -4.25
N GLU A 41 -21.14 -1.34 -3.49
CA GLU A 41 -20.04 -0.38 -3.65
C GLU A 41 -18.69 -0.99 -3.24
N LYS A 42 -18.68 -1.77 -2.16
CA LYS A 42 -17.52 -2.51 -1.69
C LYS A 42 -17.02 -3.51 -2.74
N ASP A 43 -17.93 -4.25 -3.36
CA ASP A 43 -17.59 -5.21 -4.42
C ASP A 43 -17.03 -4.50 -5.66
N ARG A 44 -17.67 -3.40 -6.08
CA ARG A 44 -17.21 -2.56 -7.19
C ARG A 44 -15.82 -1.98 -6.93
N ARG A 45 -15.53 -1.53 -5.70
CA ARG A 45 -14.21 -1.07 -5.29
C ARG A 45 -13.18 -2.19 -5.33
N LYS A 46 -13.50 -3.37 -4.79
CA LYS A 46 -12.61 -4.55 -4.79
C LYS A 46 -12.23 -4.98 -6.22
N GLN A 47 -13.19 -5.01 -7.14
CA GLN A 47 -12.94 -5.33 -8.55
C GLN A 47 -12.04 -4.30 -9.24
N ARG A 48 -12.27 -3.00 -8.99
CA ARG A 48 -11.40 -1.92 -9.51
C ARG A 48 -9.97 -2.04 -8.98
N GLU A 49 -9.81 -2.29 -7.69
CA GLU A 49 -8.49 -2.44 -7.07
C GLU A 49 -7.74 -3.66 -7.60
N ALA A 50 -8.42 -4.79 -7.76
CA ALA A 50 -7.85 -6.00 -8.36
C ALA A 50 -7.40 -5.75 -9.81
N SER A 51 -8.24 -5.08 -10.61
CA SER A 51 -7.91 -4.71 -11.98
C SER A 51 -6.69 -3.80 -12.06
N LYS A 52 -6.60 -2.78 -11.19
CA LYS A 52 -5.42 -1.91 -11.09
C LYS A 52 -4.17 -2.68 -10.70
N LYS A 53 -4.26 -3.59 -9.72
CA LYS A 53 -3.14 -4.44 -9.28
C LYS A 53 -2.64 -5.34 -10.41
N ARG A 54 -3.54 -5.95 -11.18
CA ARG A 54 -3.22 -6.76 -12.37
C ARG A 54 -2.53 -5.95 -13.46
N LYS A 55 -3.09 -4.78 -13.81
CA LYS A 55 -2.46 -3.89 -14.82
C LYS A 55 -1.05 -3.46 -14.40
N LYS A 56 -0.87 -3.12 -13.12
CA LYS A 56 0.42 -2.75 -12.55
C LYS A 56 1.44 -3.90 -12.64
N SER A 57 1.06 -5.12 -12.26
CA SER A 57 1.97 -6.28 -12.31
C SER A 57 2.37 -6.66 -13.74
N LEU A 58 1.44 -6.57 -14.70
CA LEU A 58 1.72 -6.82 -16.12
C LEU A 58 2.73 -5.81 -16.68
N ARG A 59 2.59 -4.53 -16.34
CA ARG A 59 3.54 -3.48 -16.74
C ARG A 59 4.95 -3.79 -16.25
N PHE A 60 5.11 -4.15 -14.97
CA PHE A 60 6.42 -4.52 -14.43
C PHE A 60 7.01 -5.78 -15.08
N LYS A 61 6.18 -6.79 -15.37
CA LYS A 61 6.64 -7.99 -16.09
C LYS A 61 7.10 -7.70 -17.51
N LYS A 62 6.51 -6.71 -18.19
CA LYS A 62 6.93 -6.29 -19.54
C LYS A 62 8.31 -5.61 -19.50
N VAL A 63 8.49 -4.63 -18.61
CA VAL A 63 9.78 -3.94 -18.41
C VAL A 63 10.89 -4.94 -18.09
N MET A 64 10.66 -5.86 -17.15
CA MET A 64 11.63 -6.92 -16.77
C MET A 64 11.95 -7.95 -17.87
N ARG A 65 11.14 -8.00 -18.94
CA ARG A 65 11.40 -8.84 -20.12
C ARG A 65 12.17 -8.08 -21.19
N GLU A 66 11.95 -6.78 -21.27
CA GLU A 66 12.66 -5.87 -22.18
C GLU A 66 14.10 -5.63 -21.68
N ASP A 67 14.31 -5.45 -20.37
CA ASP A 67 15.65 -5.27 -19.76
C ASP A 67 16.55 -6.52 -19.80
N ARG A 68 15.97 -7.70 -20.05
CA ARG A 68 16.69 -8.98 -20.11
C ARG A 68 17.09 -9.41 -21.53
N LYS A 69 16.64 -8.68 -22.55
CA LYS A 69 17.02 -8.88 -23.95
C LYS A 69 18.21 -7.99 -24.29
#